data_AF-B7T1X6-F1
#
_entry.id   AF-B7T1X6-F1
#
_cell.length_a   1.000
_cell.length_b   1.000
_cell.length_c   1.000
_cell.angle_alpha   90.00
_cell.angle_beta   90.00
_cell.angle_gamma   90.00
#
_symmetry.space_group_name_H-M   'P 1'
#
loop_
_entity.id
_entity.type
_entity.pdbx_description
1 polymer ?
#
loop_
_entity_poly.entity_id
_entity_poly.type
_entity_poly.pdbx_seq_one_letter_code
_entity_poly.pdbx_strand_id
1 'polypeptide(L)' 'MNSKILPKIEKLNKNELEKEILLAKKELFELRFKKATRQPFKSHFFSQIKYKLRLLLMFKENKDNFKE' A
#
# COMPACT_ATOMS: atom_id res chain seq x y z
N MET A 1 -9.94 -1.10 12.94
CA MET A 1 -10.70 -0.58 11.78
C MET A 1 -9.80 -0.49 10.56
N ASN A 2 -9.83 -1.48 9.66
CA ASN A 2 -9.20 -1.44 8.33
C ASN A 2 -10.25 -1.58 7.19
N SER A 3 -11.55 -1.68 7.53
CA SER A 3 -12.65 -1.99 6.60
C SER A 3 -12.90 -0.91 5.54
N LYS A 4 -12.48 0.35 5.78
CA LYS A 4 -12.67 1.45 4.83
C LYS A 4 -11.75 1.39 3.60
N ILE A 5 -10.67 0.62 3.65
CA ILE A 5 -9.62 0.62 2.61
C ILE A 5 -10.02 -0.21 1.38
N LEU A 6 -10.67 -1.35 1.58
CA LEU A 6 -11.11 -2.27 0.52
C LEU A 6 -12.00 -1.61 -0.55
N PRO A 7 -13.15 -0.99 -0.21
CA PRO A 7 -14.03 -0.39 -1.22
C PRO A 7 -13.40 0.81 -1.94
N LYS A 8 -12.33 1.39 -1.38
CA LYS A 8 -11.59 2.49 -2.01
C LYS A 8 -10.64 1.98 -3.09
N ILE A 9 -9.99 0.83 -2.87
CA ILE A 9 -9.01 0.26 -3.81
C ILE A 9 -9.71 -0.32 -5.05
N GLU A 10 -10.88 -0.94 -4.88
CA GLU A 10 -11.67 -1.50 -5.99
C GLU A 10 -11.97 -0.47 -7.09
N LYS A 11 -12.25 0.77 -6.71
CA LYS A 11 -12.63 1.86 -7.61
C LYS A 11 -11.46 2.50 -8.37
N LEU A 12 -10.20 2.17 -8.04
CA LEU A 12 -9.03 2.80 -8.65
C LEU A 12 -8.75 2.29 -10.06
N ASN A 13 -8.38 3.17 -10.98
CA ASN A 13 -7.91 2.78 -12.31
C ASN A 13 -6.49 2.18 -12.26
N LYS A 14 -6.04 1.48 -13.32
CA LYS A 14 -4.71 0.85 -13.35
C LYS A 14 -3.57 1.82 -13.02
N ASN A 15 -3.56 2.99 -13.67
CA ASN A 15 -2.53 4.00 -13.43
C ASN A 15 -2.55 4.55 -11.99
N GLU A 16 -3.74 4.68 -11.41
CA GLU A 16 -3.89 5.13 -10.01
C GLU A 16 -3.44 4.06 -9.03
N LEU A 17 -3.70 2.79 -9.35
CA LEU A 17 -3.25 1.65 -8.56
C LEU A 17 -1.72 1.59 -8.53
N GLU A 18 -1.06 1.79 -9.68
CA GLU A 18 0.40 1.82 -9.73
C GLU A 18 0.99 3.00 -8.96
N LYS A 19 0.37 4.18 -9.05
CA LYS A 19 0.76 5.36 -8.27
C LYS A 19 0.61 5.10 -6.77
N GLU A 20 -0.49 4.50 -6.33
CA GLU A 20 -0.73 4.15 -4.93
C GLU A 20 0.26 3.08 -4.42
N ILE A 21 0.63 2.10 -5.26
CA ILE A 21 1.67 1.12 -4.92
C ILE A 21 3.02 1.83 -4.71
N LEU A 22 3.40 2.76 -5.60
CA LEU A 22 4.64 3.51 -5.49
C LEU A 22 4.66 4.36 -4.20
N LEU A 23 3.56 5.04 -3.89
CA LEU A 23 3.42 5.81 -2.66
C LEU A 23 3.52 4.92 -1.42
N ALA A 24 2.82 3.79 -1.37
CA ALA A 24 2.88 2.86 -0.25
C ALA A 24 4.30 2.29 -0.04
N LYS A 25 5.03 2.01 -1.12
CA LYS A 25 6.44 1.58 -1.06
C LYS A 25 7.32 2.70 -0.50
N LYS A 26 7.12 3.95 -0.93
CA LYS A 26 7.85 5.11 -0.43
C LYS A 26 7.60 5.34 1.06
N GLU A 27 6.35 5.31 1.50
CA GLU A 27 5.99 5.43 2.91
C GLU A 27 6.65 4.33 3.76
N LEU A 28 6.65 3.09 3.26
CA LEU A 28 7.31 1.98 3.95
C LEU A 28 8.83 2.18 4.04
N PHE A 29 9.45 2.71 2.98
CA PHE A 29 10.87 3.07 2.97
C PHE A 29 11.18 4.16 4.00
N GLU A 30 10.39 5.23 4.04
CA GLU A 30 10.54 6.32 5.01
C GLU A 30 10.41 5.82 6.45
N LEU A 31 9.44 4.94 6.74
CA LEU A 31 9.31 4.36 8.07
C LEU A 31 10.50 3.48 8.45
N ARG A 32 11.03 2.69 7.50
CA ARG A 32 12.25 1.91 7.72
C ARG A 32 13.46 2.80 7.96
N PHE A 33 13.57 3.89 7.21
CA PHE A 33 14.63 4.88 7.36
C PHE A 33 14.57 5.57 8.73
N LYS A 34 13.38 6.01 9.16
CA LYS A 34 13.15 6.56 10.51
C LYS A 34 13.52 5.55 11.60
N LYS A 35 13.13 4.28 11.42
CA LYS A 35 13.50 3.21 12.37
C LYS A 35 15.01 2.99 12.43
N ALA A 36 15.69 2.95 11.29
CA ALA A 36 17.13 2.76 11.21
C ALA A 36 17.90 3.93 11.85
N THR A 37 17.42 5.16 11.64
CA THR A 37 17.97 6.39 12.23
C THR A 37 17.54 6.63 13.67
N ARG A 38 16.79 5.70 14.29
CA ARG A 38 16.22 5.82 15.65
C ARG A 38 15.37 7.08 15.86
N GLN A 39 14.82 7.63 14.78
CA GLN A 39 13.86 8.73 14.85
C GLN A 39 12.53 8.23 15.43
N PRO A 40 11.73 9.09 16.08
CA PRO A 40 10.41 8.70 16.56
C PRO A 40 9.47 8.38 15.39
N PHE A 41 8.80 7.24 15.45
CA PHE A 41 7.77 6.83 14.50
C PHE A 41 6.67 6.03 15.20
N LYS A 42 5.48 5.95 14.59
CA LYS A 42 4.37 5.15 15.12
C LYS A 42 4.42 3.73 14.54
N SER A 43 4.64 2.74 15.39
CA SER A 43 4.78 1.33 14.97
C SER A 43 3.56 0.78 14.22
N HIS A 44 2.35 1.20 14.57
CA HIS A 44 1.12 0.75 13.91
C HIS A 44 1.07 1.09 12.40
N PHE A 45 1.77 2.14 11.96
CA PHE A 45 1.83 2.51 10.54
C PHE A 45 2.49 1.42 9.68
N PHE A 46 3.45 0.67 10.22
CA PHE A 46 4.00 -0.47 9.49
C PHE A 46 2.94 -1.51 9.15
N SER A 47 2.06 -1.84 10.10
CA SER A 47 1.00 -2.82 9.89
C SER A 47 -0.01 -2.32 8.85
N GLN A 48 -0.43 -1.05 8.97
CA GLN A 48 -1.38 -0.44 8.04
C GLN A 48 -0.85 -0.37 6.60
N ILE A 49 0.37 0.11 6.41
CA ILE A 49 0.97 0.26 5.07
C ILE A 49 1.24 -1.11 4.44
N LYS A 50 1.72 -2.09 5.22
CA LYS A 50 1.88 -3.47 4.74
C LYS A 50 0.55 -4.07 4.29
N TYR A 51 -0.51 -3.87 5.07
CA TYR A 51 -1.85 -4.33 4.72
C TYR A 51 -2.35 -3.66 3.44
N LYS A 52 -2.24 -2.33 3.33
CA LYS A 52 -2.60 -1.55 2.14
C LYS A 52 -1.83 -2.06 0.91
N LEU A 53 -0.52 -2.24 1.02
CA LEU A 53 0.33 -2.74 -0.08
C LEU A 53 -0.08 -4.14 -0.54
N ARG A 54 -0.40 -5.05 0.39
CA ARG A 54 -0.90 -6.39 0.05
C ARG A 54 -2.17 -6.32 -0.78
N LEU A 55 -3.14 -5.50 -0.36
CA LEU A 55 -4.39 -5.33 -1.09
C LEU A 55 -4.15 -4.74 -2.48
N LEU A 56 -3.34 -3.68 -2.58
CA LEU A 56 -3.01 -3.07 -3.86
C LEU A 56 -2.38 -4.05 -4.85
N LEU A 57 -1.48 -4.93 -4.37
CA LEU A 57 -0.85 -5.97 -5.20
C LEU A 57 -1.85 -7.03 -5.64
N MET A 58 -2.69 -7.53 -4.72
CA MET A 58 -3.76 -8.48 -5.05
C MET A 58 -4.70 -7.93 -6.13
N PHE A 59 -5.15 -6.68 -5.99
CA PHE A 59 -6.00 -6.04 -7.00
C PHE A 59 -5.26 -5.78 -8.32
N LYS A 60 -3.94 -5.55 -8.29
CA LYS A 60 -3.13 -5.40 -9.50
C LYS A 60 -3.10 -6.73 -10.27
N GLU A 61 -2.73 -7.82 -9.59
CA GLU A 61 -2.71 -9.16 -10.18
C GLU A 61 -4.08 -9.54 -10.76
N ASN A 62 -5.16 -9.34 -10.01
CA ASN A 62 -6.51 -9.56 -10.50
C ASN A 62 -6.78 -8.78 -11.79
N LYS A 63 -6.45 -7.48 -11.86
CA LYS A 63 -6.67 -6.65 -13.05
C LYS A 63 -5.77 -6.99 -14.24
N ASP A 64 -4.62 -7.60 -13.99
CA ASP A 64 -3.69 -8.01 -15.05
C ASP A 64 -4.06 -9.37 -15.64
N ASN A 65 -4.63 -10.28 -14.84
CA ASN A 65 -5.13 -11.58 -15.30
C ASN A 65 -6.34 -11.47 -16.26
N PHE A 66 -7.12 -10.39 -16.21
CA PHE A 66 -8.22 -10.15 -17.18
C PHE A 66 -7.76 -9.66 -18.56
N LYS A 67 -6.44 -9.70 -18.85
CA LYS A 67 -5.87 -9.35 -20.16
C LYS A 67 -5.49 -10.58 -21.00
N GLU A 68 -5.73 -11.80 -20.52
CA GLU A 68 -5.63 -13.05 -21.29
C GLU A 68 -7.01 -13.46 -21.81
#